data_AF-A0A9E2RYU7-F1
#
_entry.id   AF-A0A9E2RYU7-F1
#
_cell.length_a   1.000
_cell.length_b   1.000
_cell.length_c   1.000
_cell.angle_alpha   90.00
_cell.angle_beta   90.00
_cell.angle_gamma   90.00
#
_symmetry.space_group_name_H-M   'P 1'
#
loop_
_entity.id
_entity.type
_entity.pdbx_description
1 polymer ?
#
loop_
_entity_poly.entity_id
_entity_poly.type
_entity_poly.pdbx_seq_one_letter_code
_entity_poly.pdbx_strand_id
1 'polypeptide(L)' 'MTTLFISDLHLDAARPRITQLFLQFLQTEARRAQALYILGDFFEAWIGDDDPDPHHAEVIAAVRTLTTTGV' A
#
# COMPACT_ATOMS: atom_id res chain seq x y z
N MET A 1 6.74 -18.73 -9.30
CA MET A 1 6.61 -17.37 -8.77
C MET A 1 5.13 -17.09 -8.53
N THR A 2 4.80 -16.29 -7.51
CA THR A 2 3.43 -15.99 -7.11
C THR A 2 3.01 -14.60 -7.56
N THR A 3 1.73 -14.44 -7.89
CA THR A 3 1.09 -13.14 -8.11
C THR A 3 0.11 -12.91 -6.96
N LEU A 4 0.17 -11.73 -6.34
CA LEU A 4 -0.67 -11.36 -5.21
C LEU A 4 -1.77 -10.40 -5.64
N PHE A 5 -2.93 -10.53 -5.02
CA PHE A 5 -4.10 -9.66 -5.21
C PHE A 5 -4.60 -9.23 -3.83
N ILE A 6 -4.81 -7.93 -3.63
CA ILE A 6 -5.39 -7.35 -2.40
C ILE A 6 -6.45 -6.30 -2.79
N SER A 7 -7.36 -5.99 -1.87
CA SER A 7 -8.39 -4.95 -2.02
C SER A 7 -8.94 -4.57 -0.64
N ASP A 8 -9.74 -3.50 -0.58
CA ASP A 8 -10.53 -3.13 0.61
C ASP A 8 -9.67 -2.89 1.86
N LEU A 9 -8.52 -2.23 1.69
CA LEU A 9 -7.63 -1.90 2.80
C LEU A 9 -8.14 -0.72 3.61
N HIS A 10 -8.80 0.25 2.96
CA HIS A 10 -9.33 1.45 3.62
C HIS A 10 -8.29 2.13 4.54
N LEU A 11 -7.08 2.36 4.03
CA LEU A 11 -5.99 2.97 4.79
C LEU A 11 -6.40 4.37 5.26
N ASP A 12 -6.23 4.60 6.57
CA ASP A 12 -6.67 5.81 7.28
C ASP A 12 -5.75 6.06 8.48
N ALA A 13 -5.32 7.32 8.64
CA ALA A 13 -4.51 7.78 9.77
C ALA A 13 -5.21 7.54 11.12
N ALA A 14 -6.55 7.54 11.17
CA ALA A 14 -7.32 7.22 12.36
C ALA A 14 -7.31 5.72 12.72
N ARG A 15 -6.90 4.84 11.77
CA ARG A 15 -6.84 3.38 11.94
C ARG A 15 -5.43 2.86 11.61
N PRO A 16 -4.38 3.29 12.33
CA PRO A 16 -2.97 3.08 11.93
C PRO A 16 -2.56 1.60 11.91
N ARG A 17 -3.31 0.72 12.58
CA ARG A 17 -3.00 -0.71 12.64
C ARG A 17 -3.01 -1.38 11.27
N ILE A 18 -3.97 -1.01 10.40
CA ILE A 18 -4.07 -1.60 9.06
C ILE A 18 -2.88 -1.15 8.22
N THR A 19 -2.53 0.14 8.28
CA THR A 19 -1.34 0.68 7.63
C THR A 19 -0.07 -0.03 8.08
N GLN A 20 0.12 -0.24 9.39
CA GLN A 20 1.28 -0.99 9.91
C GLN A 20 1.38 -2.42 9.33
N LEU A 21 0.24 -3.13 9.25
CA LEU A 21 0.20 -4.48 8.67
C LEU A 21 0.50 -4.44 7.17
N PHE A 22 -0.03 -3.46 6.45
CA PHE A 22 0.26 -3.27 5.03
C PHE A 22 1.75 -2.99 4.79
N LEU A 23 2.35 -2.08 5.56
CA LEU A 23 3.79 -1.78 5.46
C LEU A 23 4.65 -3.02 5.76
N GLN A 24 4.27 -3.82 6.75
CA GLN A 24 4.95 -5.08 7.04
C GLN A 24 4.81 -6.09 5.89
N PHE A 25 3.61 -6.21 5.31
CA PHE A 25 3.34 -7.05 4.14
C PHE A 25 4.22 -6.66 2.94
N LEU A 26 4.36 -5.35 2.67
CA LEU A 26 5.22 -4.85 1.60
C LEU A 26 6.69 -5.28 1.79
N GLN A 27 7.19 -5.23 3.02
CA GLN A 27 8.58 -5.58 3.34
C GLN A 27 8.86 -7.09 3.37
N THR A 28 7.82 -7.92 3.41
CA THR A 28 7.93 -9.38 3.62
C THR A 28 7.43 -10.18 2.43
N GLU A 29 6.11 -10.40 2.34
CA GLU A 29 5.49 -11.26 1.34
C GLU A 29 5.50 -10.63 -0.05
N ALA A 30 5.12 -9.36 -0.17
CA ALA A 30 4.98 -8.68 -1.45
C ALA A 30 6.30 -8.63 -2.22
N ARG A 31 7.41 -8.37 -1.52
CA ARG A 31 8.76 -8.30 -2.11
C ARG A 31 9.24 -9.60 -2.76
N ARG A 32 8.62 -10.73 -2.43
CA ARG A 32 8.93 -12.06 -2.99
C ARG A 32 8.01 -12.44 -4.15
N ALA A 33 6.97 -11.66 -4.40
CA ALA A 33 6.02 -11.89 -5.49
C ALA A 33 6.61 -11.41 -6.83
N GLN A 34 6.06 -11.95 -7.93
CA GLN A 34 6.33 -11.44 -9.27
C GLN A 34 5.50 -10.18 -9.56
N ALA A 35 4.31 -10.08 -9.00
CA ALA A 35 3.41 -8.95 -9.18
C ALA A 35 2.47 -8.83 -7.98
N LEU A 36 2.10 -7.59 -7.67
CA LEU A 36 1.06 -7.24 -6.70
C LEU A 36 0.00 -6.38 -7.41
N TYR A 37 -1.24 -6.83 -7.40
CA TYR A 37 -2.40 -6.08 -7.89
C TYR A 37 -3.23 -5.60 -6.70
N ILE A 38 -3.54 -4.30 -6.71
CA ILE A 38 -4.43 -3.66 -5.73
C ILE A 38 -5.75 -3.36 -6.46
N LEU A 39 -6.82 -4.05 -6.08
CA LEU A 39 -8.10 -4.06 -6.79
C LEU A 39 -9.13 -3.10 -6.18
N GLY A 40 -8.74 -1.85 -5.93
CA GLY A 40 -9.62 -0.82 -5.37
C GLY A 40 -9.58 -0.71 -3.85
N ASP A 41 -10.28 0.31 -3.34
CA ASP A 41 -10.47 0.63 -1.92
C ASP A 41 -9.17 0.60 -1.10
N PHE A 42 -8.13 1.20 -1.67
CA PHE A 42 -6.80 1.22 -1.08
C PHE A 42 -6.72 2.21 0.10
N PHE A 43 -7.24 3.42 -0.07
CA PHE A 43 -7.41 4.43 0.98
C PHE A 43 -8.88 4.55 1.35
N GLU A 44 -9.18 4.96 2.59
CA GLU A 44 -10.58 5.18 3.04
C GLU A 44 -11.27 6.28 2.23
N ALA A 45 -10.52 7.32 1.86
CA ALA A 45 -10.98 8.38 0.98
C ALA A 45 -9.84 8.87 0.09
N TRP A 46 -10.16 9.20 -1.16
CA TRP A 46 -9.23 9.83 -2.10
C TRP A 46 -9.92 11.01 -2.77
N ILE A 47 -9.50 12.23 -2.41
CA ILE A 47 -10.12 13.47 -2.91
C ILE A 47 -9.44 14.00 -4.17
N GLY A 48 -8.20 13.56 -4.44
CA GLY A 48 -7.37 14.03 -5.54
C GLY A 48 -5.88 13.79 -5.26
N ASP A 49 -5.06 13.80 -6.30
CA ASP A 49 -3.61 13.56 -6.20
C ASP A 49 -2.84 14.75 -5.59
N ASP A 50 -3.49 15.92 -5.51
CA ASP A 50 -3.00 17.15 -4.90
C ASP A 50 -3.28 17.23 -3.38
N ASP A 51 -3.86 16.18 -2.80
CA ASP A 51 -4.09 16.06 -1.37
C ASP A 51 -2.75 16.01 -0.59
N PRO A 52 -2.48 16.97 0.32
CA PRO A 52 -1.22 17.03 1.06
C PRO A 52 -1.18 16.10 2.28
N ASP A 53 -2.07 15.12 2.41
CA ASP A 53 -2.13 14.20 3.56
C ASP A 53 -0.79 13.44 3.75
N PRO A 54 -0.07 13.65 4.88
CA PRO A 54 1.16 12.94 5.18
C PRO A 54 1.01 11.41 5.27
N HIS A 55 -0.17 10.91 5.64
CA HIS A 55 -0.45 9.48 5.69
C HIS A 55 -0.46 8.87 4.29
N HIS A 56 -1.11 9.54 3.33
CA HIS A 56 -1.06 9.13 1.93
C HIS A 56 0.39 9.13 1.42
N ALA A 57 1.15 10.18 1.74
CA ALA A 57 2.55 10.27 1.34
C ALA A 57 3.43 9.12 1.89
N GLU A 58 3.22 8.71 3.16
CA GLU A 58 3.92 7.55 3.77
C GLU A 58 3.65 6.26 2.99
N VAL A 59 2.37 5.96 2.73
CA VAL A 59 1.95 4.74 2.03
C VAL A 59 2.47 4.72 0.59
N ILE A 60 2.36 5.85 -0.13
CA ILE A 60 2.87 6.00 -1.50
C ILE A 60 4.38 5.76 -1.53
N ALA A 61 5.13 6.32 -0.58
CA ALA A 61 6.57 6.13 -0.49
C ALA A 61 6.93 4.65 -0.26
N ALA A 62 6.16 3.93 0.55
CA ALA A 62 6.37 2.50 0.78
C ALA A 62 6.10 1.65 -0.47
N VAL A 63 5.00 1.93 -1.20
CA VAL A 63 4.70 1.26 -2.48
C VAL A 63 5.79 1.56 -3.52
N ARG A 64 6.27 2.80 -3.59
CA ARG A 64 7.40 3.17 -4.47
C ARG A 64 8.70 2.47 -4.09
N THR A 65 8.93 2.24 -2.81
CA THR A 65 10.09 1.47 -2.33
C THR A 65 10.00 0.01 -2.78
N LEU A 66 8.81 -0.58 -2.75
CA LEU A 66 8.59 -1.93 -3.30
C LEU A 66 8.97 -1.96 -4.78
N THR A 67 8.37 -1.11 -5.63
CA THR A 67 8.62 -1.12 -7.08
C THR A 67 10.08 -0.84 -7.48
N THR A 68 10.84 -0.15 -6.63
CA THR A 68 12.27 0.10 -6.87
C THR A 68 13.19 -0.98 -6.31
N THR A 69 12.71 -1.85 -5.41
CA THR A 69 13.52 -2.86 -4.71
C THR A 69 13.04 -4.31 -4.84
N GLY A 70 11.91 -4.54 -5.54
CA GLY A 70 11.37 -5.86 -5.92
C GLY A 70 9.84 -5.89 -6.06
N VAL A 71 9.36 -6.64 -7.07
CA VAL A 71 8.17 -6.45 -7.95
C VAL A 71 8.50 -5.59 -9.16
#